data_AF-A0A8T3TYT9-F1
#
_entry.id   AF-A0A8T3TYT9-F1
#
_cell.length_a   1.000
_cell.length_b   1.000
_cell.length_c   1.000
_cell.angle_alpha   90.00
_cell.angle_beta   90.00
_cell.angle_gamma   90.00
#
_symmetry.space_group_name_H-M   'P 1'
#
loop_
_entity.id
_entity.type
_entity.pdbx_description
1 polymer ?
#
loop_
_entity_poly.entity_id
_entity_poly.type
_entity_poly.pdbx_seq_one_letter_code
_entity_poly.pdbx_strand_id
1 'polypeptide(L)' 'MPVEVNAEGNNLRNLIEFLDKKYPGLKQELVDEEKLKPTISAVIDGRTTRLGLIQKLENVSEIHFLPSIAGG' A
#
# COMPACT_ATOMS: atom_id res chain seq x y z
N MET A 1 10.58 14.94 3.83
CA MET A 1 11.30 13.67 4.08
C MET A 1 10.27 12.56 4.07
N PRO A 2 10.50 11.43 3.39
CA PRO A 2 9.59 10.28 3.48
C PRO A 2 9.56 9.77 4.92
N VAL A 3 8.40 9.27 5.36
CA VAL A 3 8.24 8.63 6.65
C VAL A 3 8.31 7.13 6.42
N GLU A 4 9.29 6.48 7.03
CA GLU A 4 9.47 5.03 6.98
C GLU A 4 8.83 4.38 8.20
N VAL A 5 8.08 3.31 7.99
CA VAL A 5 7.39 2.58 9.05
C VAL A 5 7.56 1.08 8.85
N ASN A 6 7.89 0.38 9.93
CA ASN A 6 7.85 -1.08 9.93
C ASN A 6 6.39 -1.54 9.98
N ALA A 7 6.05 -2.46 9.09
CA ALA A 7 4.74 -3.07 8.97
C ALA A 7 4.87 -4.57 8.71
N GLU A 8 3.90 -5.34 9.20
CA GLU A 8 3.86 -6.79 9.02
C GLU A 8 2.59 -7.18 8.25
N GLY A 9 2.73 -8.08 7.28
CA GLY A 9 1.62 -8.58 6.50
C GLY A 9 2.04 -9.52 5.39
N ASN A 10 1.23 -10.55 5.12
CA ASN A 10 1.50 -11.53 4.05
C ASN A 10 1.08 -11.02 2.66
N ASN A 11 0.29 -9.95 2.61
CA ASN A 11 -0.18 -9.30 1.41
C ASN A 11 -0.44 -7.81 1.69
N LEU A 12 -0.67 -7.03 0.63
CA LEU A 12 -0.87 -5.59 0.75
C LEU A 12 -2.09 -5.23 1.61
N ARG A 13 -3.18 -6.01 1.52
CA ARG A 13 -4.38 -5.83 2.37
C ARG A 13 -4.03 -5.92 3.86
N ASN A 14 -3.39 -7.01 4.27
CA ASN A 14 -3.02 -7.26 5.65
C ASN A 14 -2.05 -6.21 6.18
N LEU A 15 -1.11 -5.76 5.34
CA LEU A 15 -0.19 -4.69 5.68
C LEU A 15 -0.92 -3.36 5.91
N ILE A 16 -1.87 -2.99 5.05
CA ILE A 16 -2.69 -1.78 5.23
C ILE A 16 -3.55 -1.91 6.49
N GLU A 17 -4.12 -3.08 6.78
CA GLU A 17 -4.89 -3.32 8.01
C GLU A 17 -4.02 -3.23 9.28
N PHE A 18 -2.78 -3.72 9.22
CA PHE A 18 -1.82 -3.55 10.30
C PHE A 18 -1.50 -2.06 10.52
N LEU A 19 -1.23 -1.33 9.44
CA LEU A 19 -0.94 0.10 9.51
C LEU A 19 -2.13 0.92 10.00
N ASP A 20 -3.36 0.56 9.62
CA ASP A 20 -4.58 1.23 10.10
C ASP A 20 -4.82 1.01 11.60
N LYS A 21 -4.48 -0.17 12.14
CA LYS A 21 -4.51 -0.41 13.59
C LYS A 21 -3.50 0.47 14.33
N LYS A 22 -2.34 0.74 13.73
CA LYS A 22 -1.28 1.58 14.29
C LYS A 22 -1.55 3.08 14.08
N TYR A 23 -2.19 3.42 12.97
CA TYR A 23 -2.51 4.77 12.52
C TYR A 23 -3.98 4.81 12.05
N PRO A 24 -4.94 4.93 12.98
CA PRO A 24 -6.37 4.89 12.66
C PRO A 24 -6.75 5.90 11.58
N GLY A 25 -7.40 5.44 10.52
CA GLY A 25 -7.85 6.26 9.39
C GLY A 25 -6.97 6.14 8.14
N LEU A 26 -5.78 5.55 8.24
CA LEU A 26 -4.90 5.36 7.08
C LEU A 26 -5.55 4.50 5.99
N LYS A 27 -6.29 3.45 6.37
CA LYS A 27 -6.97 2.60 5.37
C LYS A 27 -7.96 3.40 4.54
N GLN A 28 -8.69 4.33 5.15
CA GLN A 28 -9.66 5.19 4.45
C GLN A 28 -8.98 6.14 3.45
N GLU A 29 -7.72 6.49 3.68
CA GLU A 29 -6.94 7.31 2.75
C GLU A 29 -6.40 6.51 1.56
N LEU A 30 -6.05 5.23 1.75
CA LEU A 30 -5.41 4.39 0.73
C LEU A 30 -6.38 3.49 -0.04
N VAL A 31 -7.47 3.06 0.59
CA VAL A 31 -8.41 2.05 0.09
C VAL A 31 -9.80 2.65 -0.04
N ASP A 32 -10.46 2.33 -1.14
CA ASP A 32 -11.87 2.62 -1.38
C ASP A 32 -12.62 1.32 -1.71
N GLU A 33 -13.70 1.09 -0.98
CA GLU A 33 -14.45 -0.18 -0.89
C GLU A 33 -13.54 -1.39 -0.61
N GLU A 34 -12.96 -1.98 -1.66
CA GLU A 34 -12.07 -3.14 -1.61
C GLU A 34 -10.89 -3.05 -2.60
N LYS A 35 -10.56 -1.84 -3.05
CA LYS A 35 -9.48 -1.58 -4.00
C LYS A 35 -8.62 -0.42 -3.52
N LEU A 36 -7.37 -0.37 -3.95
CA LEU A 36 -6.59 0.85 -3.78
C LEU A 36 -7.30 2.00 -4.50
N LYS A 37 -7.32 3.18 -3.87
CA LYS A 37 -7.86 4.37 -4.51
C LYS A 37 -7.17 4.59 -5.85
N PRO A 38 -7.89 5.02 -6.90
CA PRO A 38 -7.29 5.28 -8.21
C PRO A 38 -6.20 6.37 -8.13
N THR A 39 -6.31 7.27 -7.15
CA THR A 39 -5.33 8.33 -6.86
C THR A 39 -4.08 7.82 -6.15
N ILE A 40 -3.99 6.54 -5.79
CA ILE A 40 -2.86 5.94 -5.06
C ILE A 40 -2.32 4.72 -5.81
N SER A 41 -1.00 4.66 -5.95
CA SER A 41 -0.26 3.52 -6.48
C SER A 41 0.66 2.94 -5.42
N ALA A 42 0.63 1.62 -5.29
CA ALA A 42 1.59 0.88 -4.47
C ALA A 42 2.72 0.32 -5.36
N VAL A 43 3.95 0.71 -5.05
CA VAL A 43 5.17 0.21 -5.70
C VAL A 43 5.88 -0.69 -4.71
N ILE A 44 6.13 -1.93 -5.11
CA ILE A 44 6.76 -2.96 -4.28
C ILE A 44 8.09 -3.31 -4.92
N ASP A 45 9.18 -3.10 -4.22
CA ASP A 45 10.55 -3.38 -4.69
C ASP A 45 10.83 -2.76 -6.08
N GLY A 46 10.37 -1.51 -6.27
CA GLY A 46 10.51 -0.76 -7.52
C GLY A 46 9.54 -1.15 -8.64
N ARG A 47 8.56 -2.03 -8.40
CA ARG A 47 7.56 -2.45 -9.39
C ARG A 47 6.14 -2.10 -8.94
N THR A 48 5.38 -1.43 -9.81
CA THR A 48 3.96 -1.16 -9.55
C THR A 48 3.17 -2.47 -9.56
N THR A 49 2.38 -2.72 -8.51
CA THR A 49 1.54 -3.92 -8.48
C THR A 49 0.30 -3.77 -9.38
N ARG A 50 0.04 -4.80 -10.19
CA ARG A 50 -1.23 -4.95 -10.93
C ARG A 50 -2.30 -5.67 -10.13
N LEU A 51 -1.89 -6.40 -9.10
CA LEU A 51 -2.75 -7.22 -8.24
C LEU A 51 -3.37 -6.40 -7.10
N GLY A 52 -2.84 -5.21 -6.80
CA GLY A 52 -3.37 -4.32 -5.78
C GLY A 52 -3.37 -4.98 -4.40
N LEU A 53 -4.53 -4.98 -3.72
CA LEU A 53 -4.63 -5.46 -2.33
C LEU A 53 -4.30 -6.96 -2.14
N ILE A 54 -4.50 -7.78 -3.16
CA ILE A 54 -4.23 -9.23 -3.07
C ILE A 54 -2.77 -9.59 -3.39
N GLN A 55 -1.96 -8.60 -3.76
CA GLN A 55 -0.53 -8.79 -3.99
C GLN A 55 0.14 -9.37 -2.74
N LYS A 56 0.74 -10.54 -2.89
CA LYS A 56 1.54 -11.15 -1.84
C LYS A 56 2.82 -10.35 -1.65
N LEU A 57 3.22 -10.23 -0.40
CA LEU A 57 4.48 -9.62 0.00
C LEU A 57 5.45 -10.75 0.37
N GLU A 58 6.70 -10.63 -0.07
CA GLU A 58 7.76 -11.51 0.41
C GLU A 58 8.41 -10.90 1.66
N ASN A 59 9.26 -11.67 2.35
CA ASN A 59 9.70 -11.36 3.71
C ASN A 59 10.43 -10.00 3.86
N VAL A 60 10.97 -9.43 2.79
CA VAL A 60 11.69 -8.14 2.81
C VAL A 60 11.30 -7.33 1.58
N SER A 61 10.06 -6.82 1.56
CA SER A 61 9.58 -5.94 0.48
C SER A 61 9.49 -4.49 0.95
N GLU A 62 10.12 -3.58 0.22
CA GLU A 62 9.96 -2.14 0.39
C GLU A 62 8.72 -1.67 -0.39
N ILE A 63 7.83 -0.94 0.28
CA ILE A 63 6.56 -0.52 -0.30
C ILE A 63 6.44 0.99 -0.25
N HIS A 64 6.34 1.61 -1.42
CA HIS A 64 6.04 3.02 -1.56
C HIS A 64 4.59 3.22 -1.98
N PHE A 65 3.85 3.98 -1.18
CA PHE A 65 2.55 4.53 -1.57
C PHE A 65 2.77 5.90 -2.17
N LEU A 66 2.50 6.04 -3.46
CA LEU A 66 2.67 7.27 -4.22
C LEU A 66 1.31 7.72 -4.75
N PRO A 67 1.05 9.03 -4.85
CA PRO A 67 -0.08 9.50 -5.63
C PRO A 67 0.09 9.04 -7.07
N SER A 68 -0.96 8.45 -7.63
CA SER A 68 -1.01 8.11 -9.05
C SER A 68 -0.93 9.40 -9.85
N ILE A 69 0.25 9.73 -10.35
CA ILE A 69 0.40 10.75 -11.40
C ILE A 69 -0.09 10.07 -12.67
N ALA A 70 -1.29 10.44 -13.12
CA ALA A 70 -1.75 10.07 -14.44
C ALA A 70 -0.79 10.70 -15.46
N GLY A 71 0.21 9.92 -15.90
CA GLY A 71 0.95 10.23 -17.11
C GLY A 71 0.00 10.08 -18.28
N GLY A 72 -0.46 11.20 -18.82
CA GLY A 72 -1.04 11.26 -20.15
C GLY A 72 0.03 11.04 -21.22
#